data_AF-A0A7C6YPZ6-F1
#
_entry.id   AF-A0A7C6YPZ6-F1
#
_cell.length_a   1.000
_cell.length_b   1.000
_cell.length_c   1.000
_cell.angle_alpha   90.00
_cell.angle_beta   90.00
_cell.angle_gamma   90.00
#
_symmetry.space_group_name_H-M   'P 1'
#
loop_
_entity.id
_entity.type
_entity.pdbx_description
1 polymer ?
#
loop_
_entity_poly.entity_id
_entity_poly.type
_entity_poly.pdbx_seq_one_letter_code
_entity_poly.pdbx_strand_id
1 'polypeptide(L)'
;MHQKEFLDNVHCGKNNWWRYVITSLTSWGGPLILIIMALIPLFIFPNNFKRVIMAPGSFENLNTMFFLLFLGIYYTLSFIFFCFCTRFIHHKKLILLVNTFNKVKWLKILKGAGLWFGLLGLALLIELIINPNMVKFSLNPSFFVLTFLSLVIYSIQASFEEIFFRGYLMQGLGIITQKPVVPLLITSTLFALGHFFNGSDVISGLGIVFNMFMFGLTLGIITLAENGLETAMGVHIANNIFVTIVINNTGVFENLPSLLTAGTDSSLIIPSLILMPLLLFFVFRKNWDKLKILSKKRYDSSEITESNQLLCLNCETINHGFANFCMECGRNIKAKYASTGSKTLAFLIDLIFLLFIFGIILLLIISVNLINLGISVELLAVVWILLDILVFFLYFMFLDMKGQTIGKIFMKIRVVNELDHKPITYQQSFIRSILLILDLIPYPLPGGLAIIFSAKSPKKQRIGDMAAGTVVVEK
;
A
#
# COMPACT_ATOMS: atom_id res chain seq x y z
N MET A 1 -7.79 -24.82 -18.56
CA MET A 1 -8.14 -23.37 -18.43
C MET A 1 -7.89 -22.96 -16.98
N HIS A 2 -6.90 -22.11 -16.72
CA HIS A 2 -6.62 -21.61 -15.36
C HIS A 2 -7.74 -20.63 -14.97
N GLN A 3 -8.50 -20.95 -13.92
CA GLN A 3 -9.53 -20.05 -13.41
C GLN A 3 -8.84 -18.86 -12.73
N LYS A 4 -9.09 -17.64 -13.22
CA LYS A 4 -8.51 -16.41 -12.68
C LYS A 4 -8.82 -16.27 -11.18
N GLU A 5 -7.80 -16.27 -10.34
CA GLU A 5 -7.94 -16.10 -8.89
C GLU A 5 -7.99 -14.61 -8.53
N PHE A 6 -8.55 -14.30 -7.35
CA PHE A 6 -8.74 -12.92 -6.89
C PHE A 6 -7.44 -12.13 -6.77
N LEU A 7 -6.36 -12.78 -6.33
CA LEU A 7 -5.06 -12.13 -6.23
C LEU A 7 -4.41 -11.88 -7.61
N ASP A 8 -4.80 -12.61 -8.66
CA ASP A 8 -4.26 -12.44 -10.02
C ASP A 8 -4.73 -11.12 -10.66
N ASN A 9 -5.78 -10.50 -10.12
CA ASN A 9 -6.19 -9.15 -10.51
C ASN A 9 -5.08 -8.11 -10.29
N VAL A 10 -4.04 -8.42 -9.52
CA VAL A 10 -2.88 -7.56 -9.36
C VAL A 10 -2.04 -7.39 -10.62
N HIS A 11 -2.15 -8.31 -11.59
CA HIS A 11 -1.47 -8.16 -12.88
C HIS A 11 -2.19 -7.17 -13.81
N CYS A 12 -3.39 -6.70 -13.43
CA CYS A 12 -4.14 -5.69 -14.17
C CYS A 12 -3.84 -4.27 -13.64
N GLY A 13 -3.43 -3.37 -14.54
CA GLY A 13 -3.09 -1.98 -14.20
C GLY A 13 -1.62 -1.79 -13.78
N LYS A 14 -1.26 -0.56 -13.39
CA LYS A 14 0.08 -0.22 -12.90
C LYS A 14 0.14 -0.42 -11.38
N ASN A 15 0.83 -1.47 -10.93
CA ASN A 15 0.83 -1.88 -9.51
C ASN A 15 2.25 -1.90 -8.89
N ASN A 16 3.08 -0.92 -9.26
CA ASN A 16 4.37 -0.71 -8.60
C ASN A 16 4.16 -0.36 -7.11
N TRP A 17 5.06 -0.83 -6.24
CA TRP A 17 4.94 -0.69 -4.79
C TRP A 17 4.74 0.77 -4.31
N TRP A 18 5.38 1.76 -4.93
CA TRP A 18 5.24 3.16 -4.53
C TRP A 18 3.82 3.69 -4.74
N ARG A 19 3.08 3.15 -5.72
CA ARG A 19 1.68 3.51 -5.96
C ARG A 19 0.81 3.06 -4.78
N TYR A 20 1.14 1.91 -4.17
CA TYR A 20 0.55 1.43 -2.92
C TYR A 20 0.79 2.39 -1.76
N VAL A 21 2.01 2.88 -1.61
CA VAL A 21 2.33 3.83 -0.54
C VAL A 21 1.61 5.17 -0.76
N ILE A 22 1.70 5.77 -1.95
CA ILE A 22 1.06 7.06 -2.24
C ILE A 22 -0.46 6.97 -2.10
N THR A 23 -1.08 5.92 -2.65
CA THR A 23 -2.53 5.74 -2.53
C THR A 23 -2.93 5.56 -1.08
N SER A 24 -2.17 4.79 -0.28
CA SER A 24 -2.45 4.62 1.15
C SER A 24 -2.35 5.94 1.91
N LEU A 25 -1.25 6.69 1.74
CA LEU A 25 -1.06 7.99 2.38
C LEU A 25 -2.12 9.01 1.95
N THR A 26 -2.49 9.03 0.67
CA THR A 26 -3.51 9.96 0.15
C THR A 26 -4.90 9.59 0.68
N SER A 27 -5.24 8.30 0.74
CA SER A 27 -6.57 7.86 1.16
C SER A 27 -6.81 8.07 2.66
N TRP A 28 -5.79 7.84 3.50
CA TRP A 28 -5.94 7.99 4.96
C TRP A 28 -5.49 9.38 5.45
N GLY A 29 -4.42 9.95 4.90
CA GLY A 29 -3.91 11.27 5.30
C GLY A 29 -4.60 12.45 4.62
N GLY A 30 -5.04 12.30 3.36
CA GLY A 30 -5.68 13.37 2.58
C GLY A 30 -6.92 13.97 3.27
N PRO A 31 -7.86 13.16 3.78
CA PRO A 31 -9.02 13.68 4.49
C PRO A 31 -8.67 14.42 5.77
N LEU A 32 -7.64 13.98 6.51
CA LEU A 32 -7.16 14.69 7.72
C LEU A 32 -6.68 16.09 7.36
N ILE A 33 -5.91 16.22 6.26
CA ILE A 33 -5.44 17.52 5.78
C ILE A 33 -6.61 18.43 5.42
N LEU A 34 -7.60 17.91 4.67
CA LEU A 34 -8.79 18.69 4.30
C LEU A 34 -9.60 19.13 5.52
N ILE A 35 -9.78 18.24 6.50
CA ILE A 35 -10.45 18.55 7.77
C ILE A 35 -9.68 19.64 8.51
N ILE A 36 -8.36 19.51 8.67
CA ILE A 36 -7.53 20.52 9.33
C ILE A 36 -7.67 21.86 8.60
N MET A 37 -7.58 21.86 7.26
CA MET A 37 -7.76 23.07 6.44
C MET A 37 -9.13 23.71 6.62
N ALA A 38 -10.20 22.91 6.69
CA ALA A 38 -11.55 23.40 6.94
C ALA A 38 -11.71 24.01 8.35
N LEU A 39 -10.89 23.57 9.31
CA LEU A 39 -10.86 24.10 10.67
C LEU A 39 -9.95 25.34 10.81
N ILE A 40 -9.00 25.60 9.89
CA ILE A 40 -8.09 26.77 9.94
C ILE A 40 -8.83 28.11 10.10
N PRO A 41 -9.92 28.41 9.37
CA PRO A 41 -10.68 29.64 9.55
C PRO A 41 -11.20 29.83 10.98
N LEU A 42 -11.50 28.75 11.69
CA LEU A 42 -11.92 28.81 13.10
C LEU A 42 -10.79 29.30 14.01
N PHE A 43 -9.53 28.97 13.70
CA PHE A 43 -8.36 29.44 14.45
C PHE A 43 -7.95 30.88 14.08
N ILE A 44 -8.18 31.31 12.83
CA ILE A 44 -7.83 32.65 12.34
C ILE A 44 -8.81 33.73 12.82
N PHE A 45 -10.09 33.38 13.06
CA PHE A 45 -11.11 34.29 13.59
C PHE A 45 -11.48 33.93 15.04
N PRO A 46 -10.56 34.12 16.01
CA PRO A 46 -10.70 33.61 17.36
C PRO A 46 -11.91 34.17 18.09
N ASN A 47 -12.40 35.38 17.77
CA ASN A 47 -13.56 35.98 18.41
C ASN A 47 -14.88 35.28 18.03
N ASN A 48 -15.02 34.81 16.79
CA ASN A 48 -16.19 34.04 16.36
C ASN A 48 -16.11 32.60 16.88
N PHE A 49 -14.92 32.02 16.89
CA PHE A 49 -14.69 30.66 17.40
C PHE A 49 -14.80 30.57 18.93
N LYS A 50 -14.28 31.54 19.70
CA LYS A 50 -14.54 31.66 21.15
C LYS A 50 -16.03 31.75 21.41
N ARG A 51 -16.79 32.49 20.60
CA ARG A 51 -18.24 32.60 20.76
C ARG A 51 -18.96 31.27 20.50
N VAL A 52 -18.46 30.46 19.57
CA VAL A 52 -18.97 29.11 19.30
C VAL A 52 -18.51 28.11 20.36
N ILE A 53 -17.28 28.17 20.87
CA ILE A 53 -16.76 27.25 21.90
C ILE A 53 -17.27 27.57 23.31
N MET A 54 -17.33 28.85 23.66
CA MET A 54 -17.78 29.31 24.97
C MET A 54 -19.30 29.49 25.02
N ALA A 55 -20.02 29.18 23.93
CA ALA A 55 -21.46 29.00 23.99
C ALA A 55 -21.76 27.84 24.95
N PRO A 56 -22.60 28.05 25.98
CA PRO A 56 -22.97 26.98 26.90
C PRO A 56 -23.48 25.75 26.11
N GLY A 57 -22.84 24.60 26.28
CA GLY A 57 -23.24 23.33 25.66
C GLY A 57 -22.76 23.06 24.24
N SER A 58 -21.83 23.82 23.66
CA SER A 58 -21.39 23.61 22.27
C SER A 58 -20.25 22.59 22.08
N PHE A 59 -19.37 22.41 23.08
CA PHE A 59 -18.28 21.41 23.03
C PHE A 59 -18.40 20.32 24.12
N GLU A 60 -18.95 20.65 25.28
CA GLU A 60 -19.24 19.66 26.33
C GLU A 60 -20.37 18.70 25.93
N ASN A 61 -21.24 19.08 24.98
CA ASN A 61 -22.29 18.24 24.40
C ASN A 61 -22.06 17.95 22.92
N LEU A 62 -20.82 17.75 22.46
CA LEU A 62 -20.60 17.12 21.15
C LEU A 62 -21.18 15.70 21.20
N ASN A 63 -22.47 15.60 20.86
CA ASN A 63 -23.23 14.36 20.93
C ASN A 63 -22.50 13.29 20.10
N THR A 64 -22.44 12.07 20.61
CA THR A 64 -21.84 10.90 19.96
C THR A 64 -22.31 10.71 18.50
N MET A 65 -23.54 11.13 18.17
CA MET A 65 -24.04 11.13 16.79
C MET A 65 -23.29 12.10 15.84
N PHE A 66 -22.78 13.21 16.36
CA PHE A 66 -21.95 14.16 15.60
C PHE A 66 -20.57 13.54 15.27
N PHE A 67 -19.97 12.81 16.22
CA PHE A 67 -18.75 12.06 15.97
C PHE A 67 -18.95 10.97 14.91
N LEU A 68 -20.08 10.26 14.95
CA LEU A 68 -20.44 9.29 13.91
C LEU A 68 -20.55 9.95 12.53
N LEU A 69 -21.17 11.12 12.43
CA LEU A 69 -21.26 11.87 11.18
C LEU A 69 -19.88 12.27 10.66
N PHE A 70 -19.00 12.76 11.54
CA PHE A 70 -17.64 13.12 11.20
C PHE A 70 -16.82 11.91 10.71
N LEU A 71 -16.97 10.76 11.36
CA LEU A 71 -16.43 9.49 10.89
C LEU A 71 -16.92 9.18 9.46
N GLY A 72 -18.22 9.31 9.22
CA GLY A 72 -18.80 9.11 7.88
C GLY A 72 -18.21 10.04 6.81
N ILE A 73 -18.03 11.32 7.13
CA ILE A 73 -17.38 12.29 6.24
C ILE A 73 -15.94 11.87 5.94
N TYR A 74 -15.16 11.54 6.98
CA TYR A 74 -13.77 11.10 6.85
C TYR A 74 -13.65 9.90 5.91
N TYR A 75 -14.40 8.83 6.16
CA TYR A 75 -14.34 7.62 5.34
C TYR A 75 -14.88 7.82 3.91
N THR A 76 -15.86 8.70 3.73
CA THR A 76 -16.35 9.06 2.39
C THR A 76 -15.25 9.78 1.59
N LEU A 77 -14.56 10.74 2.20
CA LEU A 77 -13.43 11.43 1.58
C LEU A 77 -12.26 10.46 1.31
N SER A 78 -11.95 9.56 2.26
CA SER A 78 -10.95 8.51 2.07
C SER A 78 -11.27 7.65 0.86
N PHE A 79 -12.53 7.25 0.71
CA PHE A 79 -12.94 6.41 -0.41
C PHE A 79 -12.89 7.16 -1.75
N ILE A 80 -13.26 8.45 -1.78
CA ILE A 80 -13.15 9.30 -2.97
C ILE A 80 -11.68 9.43 -3.40
N PHE A 81 -10.77 9.75 -2.47
CA PHE A 81 -9.34 9.84 -2.78
C PHE A 81 -8.79 8.50 -3.24
N PHE A 82 -9.21 7.41 -2.62
CA PHE A 82 -8.84 6.07 -3.07
C PHE A 82 -9.32 5.77 -4.50
N CYS A 83 -10.56 6.12 -4.83
CA CYS A 83 -11.11 5.97 -6.19
C CYS A 83 -10.33 6.81 -7.20
N PHE A 84 -9.95 8.04 -6.83
CA PHE A 84 -9.10 8.89 -7.64
C PHE A 84 -7.72 8.24 -7.87
N CYS A 85 -7.04 7.80 -6.80
CA CYS A 85 -5.74 7.14 -6.91
C CYS A 85 -5.80 5.84 -7.73
N THR A 86 -6.82 5.00 -7.54
CA THR A 86 -6.95 3.77 -8.35
C THR A 86 -7.18 4.06 -9.83
N ARG A 87 -7.96 5.10 -10.16
CA ARG A 87 -8.21 5.50 -11.55
C ARG A 87 -7.00 6.14 -12.22
N PHE A 88 -6.31 7.07 -11.55
CA PHE A 88 -5.28 7.92 -12.15
C PHE A 88 -3.85 7.46 -11.86
N ILE A 89 -3.60 6.92 -10.66
CA ILE A 89 -2.28 6.37 -10.30
C ILE A 89 -2.19 4.93 -10.78
N HIS A 90 -3.15 4.07 -10.46
CA HIS A 90 -3.06 2.65 -10.84
C HIS A 90 -3.55 2.36 -12.26
N HIS A 91 -4.31 3.28 -12.88
CA HIS A 91 -5.04 3.02 -14.13
C HIS A 91 -5.85 1.70 -14.07
N LYS A 92 -6.41 1.40 -12.89
CA LYS A 92 -7.11 0.15 -12.59
C LYS A 92 -8.57 0.45 -12.27
N LYS A 93 -9.48 -0.37 -12.81
CA LYS A 93 -10.91 -0.26 -12.48
C LYS A 93 -11.14 -0.77 -11.05
N LEU A 94 -11.93 -0.03 -10.26
CA LEU A 94 -12.25 -0.37 -8.87
C LEU A 94 -12.83 -1.78 -8.72
N ILE A 95 -13.67 -2.21 -9.68
CA ILE A 95 -14.31 -3.53 -9.66
C ILE A 95 -13.31 -4.71 -9.60
N LEU A 96 -12.08 -4.53 -10.10
CA LEU A 96 -11.02 -5.54 -10.03
C LEU A 96 -10.42 -5.69 -8.62
N LEU A 97 -10.67 -4.73 -7.73
CA LEU A 97 -10.36 -4.83 -6.30
C LEU A 97 -11.51 -5.50 -5.53
N VAL A 98 -12.71 -5.57 -6.11
CA VAL A 98 -13.89 -6.16 -5.49
C VAL A 98 -14.03 -7.64 -5.83
N ASN A 99 -13.89 -8.01 -7.11
CA ASN A 99 -14.05 -9.41 -7.52
C ASN A 99 -13.37 -9.73 -8.87
N THR A 100 -13.46 -10.99 -9.31
CA THR A 100 -12.97 -11.46 -10.61
C THR A 100 -14.03 -11.47 -11.73
N PHE A 101 -15.30 -11.16 -11.40
CA PHE A 101 -16.45 -11.30 -12.30
C PHE A 101 -16.87 -9.99 -13.00
N ASN A 102 -16.16 -8.88 -12.77
CA ASN A 102 -16.41 -7.55 -13.34
C ASN A 102 -17.81 -6.93 -13.07
N LYS A 103 -18.60 -7.52 -12.15
CA LYS A 103 -19.91 -6.98 -11.69
C LYS A 103 -20.12 -7.32 -10.22
N VAL A 104 -20.69 -6.38 -9.44
CA VAL A 104 -20.99 -6.58 -8.02
C VAL A 104 -22.13 -7.58 -7.86
N LYS A 105 -21.93 -8.62 -7.05
CA LYS A 105 -22.95 -9.62 -6.73
C LYS A 105 -23.70 -9.24 -5.44
N TRP A 106 -24.72 -8.38 -5.57
CA TRP A 106 -25.52 -7.88 -4.44
C TRP A 106 -26.08 -8.98 -3.53
N LEU A 107 -26.53 -10.10 -4.09
CA LEU A 107 -27.03 -11.24 -3.31
C LEU A 107 -25.99 -11.83 -2.37
N LYS A 108 -24.68 -11.74 -2.69
CA LYS A 108 -23.62 -12.17 -1.78
C LYS A 108 -23.43 -11.22 -0.60
N ILE A 109 -23.55 -9.91 -0.84
CA ILE A 109 -23.55 -8.90 0.23
C ILE A 109 -24.71 -9.19 1.18
N LEU A 110 -25.93 -9.35 0.65
CA LEU A 110 -27.11 -9.67 1.46
C LEU A 110 -26.99 -11.02 2.19
N LYS A 111 -26.41 -12.05 1.54
CA LYS A 111 -26.10 -13.34 2.18
C LYS A 111 -25.16 -13.15 3.37
N GLY A 112 -24.04 -12.45 3.19
CA GLY A 112 -23.07 -12.19 4.25
C GLY A 112 -23.68 -11.40 5.40
N ALA A 113 -24.40 -10.33 5.07
CA ALA A 113 -25.08 -9.50 6.04
C ALA A 113 -26.13 -10.27 6.85
N GLY A 114 -27.01 -11.02 6.18
CA GLY A 114 -28.06 -11.80 6.84
C GLY A 114 -27.50 -12.93 7.71
N LEU A 115 -26.46 -13.64 7.25
CA LEU A 115 -25.81 -14.68 8.06
C LEU A 115 -25.19 -14.10 9.33
N TRP A 116 -24.45 -13.00 9.22
CA TRP A 116 -23.79 -12.41 10.37
C TRP A 116 -24.78 -11.76 11.34
N PHE A 117 -25.76 -11.01 10.82
CA PHE A 117 -26.82 -10.41 11.63
C PHE A 117 -27.63 -11.48 12.37
N GLY A 118 -27.92 -12.62 11.73
CA GLY A 118 -28.60 -13.75 12.37
C GLY A 118 -27.76 -14.42 13.46
N LEU A 119 -26.46 -14.62 13.23
CA LEU A 119 -25.54 -15.17 14.23
C LEU A 119 -25.39 -14.25 15.45
N LEU A 120 -25.22 -12.95 15.23
CA LEU A 120 -25.16 -11.95 16.29
C LEU A 120 -26.49 -11.86 17.05
N GLY A 121 -27.62 -11.85 16.33
CA GLY A 121 -28.96 -11.84 16.93
C GLY A 121 -29.22 -13.07 17.79
N LEU A 122 -28.82 -14.25 17.34
CA LEU A 122 -28.94 -15.49 18.12
C LEU A 122 -28.04 -15.47 19.37
N ALA A 123 -26.80 -15.01 19.23
CA ALA A 123 -25.88 -14.89 20.37
C ALA A 123 -26.41 -13.91 21.42
N LEU A 124 -26.92 -12.75 20.98
CA LEU A 124 -27.58 -11.78 21.85
C LEU A 124 -28.81 -12.39 22.53
N LEU A 125 -29.66 -13.12 21.81
CA LEU A 125 -30.85 -13.75 22.38
C LEU A 125 -30.49 -14.78 23.47
N ILE A 126 -29.45 -15.59 23.24
CA ILE A 126 -28.94 -16.54 24.26
C ILE A 126 -28.48 -15.77 25.50
N GLU A 127 -27.73 -14.68 25.31
CA GLU A 127 -27.24 -13.87 26.43
C GLU A 127 -28.39 -13.22 27.22
N LEU A 128 -29.43 -12.74 26.55
CA LEU A 128 -30.61 -12.18 27.20
C LEU A 128 -31.44 -13.23 27.96
N ILE A 129 -31.40 -14.50 27.56
CA ILE A 129 -32.04 -15.60 28.30
C ILE A 129 -31.25 -15.90 29.58
N ILE A 130 -29.91 -15.90 29.51
CA ILE A 130 -29.04 -16.18 30.66
C ILE A 130 -29.06 -15.01 31.64
N ASN A 131 -29.01 -13.79 31.13
CA ASN A 131 -28.78 -12.55 31.88
C ASN A 131 -29.78 -11.44 31.48
N PRO A 132 -31.08 -11.58 31.81
CA PRO A 132 -32.14 -10.71 31.31
C PRO A 132 -32.04 -9.24 31.76
N ASN A 133 -31.39 -8.97 32.88
CA ASN A 133 -31.27 -7.62 33.45
C ASN A 133 -30.06 -6.82 32.92
N MET A 134 -29.26 -7.38 32.01
CA MET A 134 -28.04 -6.72 31.52
C MET A 134 -28.28 -5.59 30.52
N VAL A 135 -29.47 -5.52 29.92
CA VAL A 135 -29.80 -4.48 28.95
C VAL A 135 -31.07 -3.76 29.34
N LYS A 136 -31.13 -2.47 29.01
CA LYS A 136 -32.36 -1.70 29.03
C LYS A 136 -32.82 -1.46 27.60
N PHE A 137 -34.08 -1.77 27.34
CA PHE A 137 -34.71 -1.42 26.08
C PHE A 137 -34.99 0.07 26.03
N SER A 138 -34.55 0.74 24.97
CA SER A 138 -34.75 2.17 24.75
C SER A 138 -35.14 2.42 23.30
N LEU A 139 -36.34 2.93 23.07
CA LEU A 139 -36.81 3.32 21.75
C LEU A 139 -37.25 4.79 21.79
N ASN A 140 -36.38 5.67 21.32
CA ASN A 140 -36.62 7.11 21.20
C ASN A 140 -36.59 7.55 19.73
N PRO A 141 -37.12 8.74 19.36
CA PRO A 141 -37.07 9.21 17.98
C PRO A 141 -35.65 9.29 17.39
N SER A 142 -34.65 9.57 18.22
CA SER A 142 -33.24 9.63 17.82
C SER A 142 -32.68 8.28 17.33
N PHE A 143 -33.26 7.15 17.76
CA PHE A 143 -32.92 5.83 17.24
C PHE A 143 -33.12 5.72 15.73
N PHE A 144 -34.18 6.31 15.18
CA PHE A 144 -34.44 6.26 13.73
C PHE A 144 -33.41 7.08 12.95
N VAL A 145 -32.97 8.21 13.52
CA VAL A 145 -31.87 9.02 12.96
C VAL A 145 -30.56 8.22 12.99
N LEU A 146 -30.25 7.57 14.12
CA LEU A 146 -29.07 6.71 14.26
C LEU A 146 -29.09 5.56 13.26
N THR A 147 -30.24 4.93 13.07
CA THR A 147 -30.42 3.82 12.13
C THR A 147 -30.15 4.27 10.70
N PHE A 148 -30.73 5.40 10.29
CA PHE A 148 -30.49 5.97 8.97
C PHE A 148 -29.01 6.33 8.75
N LEU A 149 -28.39 7.02 9.72
CA LEU A 149 -26.98 7.38 9.65
C LEU A 149 -26.09 6.12 9.59
N SER A 150 -26.36 5.13 10.42
CA SER A 150 -25.58 3.88 10.48
C SER A 150 -25.67 3.10 9.16
N LEU A 151 -26.86 3.02 8.56
CA LEU A 151 -27.05 2.36 7.26
C LEU A 151 -26.19 3.01 6.16
N VAL A 152 -26.13 4.35 6.11
CA VAL A 152 -25.35 5.06 5.09
C VAL A 152 -23.84 5.00 5.40
N ILE A 153 -23.47 5.36 6.62
CA ILE A 153 -22.07 5.54 7.03
C ILE A 153 -21.33 4.21 7.04
N TYR A 154 -21.88 3.18 7.69
CA TYR A 154 -21.19 1.89 7.76
C TYR A 154 -21.20 1.14 6.42
N SER A 155 -22.19 1.38 5.55
CA SER A 155 -22.12 0.87 4.18
C SER A 155 -20.91 1.42 3.42
N ILE A 156 -20.58 2.71 3.59
CA ILE A 156 -19.42 3.32 2.95
C ILE A 156 -18.13 2.90 3.67
N GLN A 157 -18.08 3.04 4.99
CA GLN A 157 -16.89 2.80 5.81
C GLN A 157 -16.42 1.35 5.70
N ALA A 158 -17.28 0.37 5.99
CA ALA A 158 -16.90 -1.04 5.92
C ALA A 158 -16.58 -1.46 4.47
N SER A 159 -17.31 -0.93 3.48
CA SER A 159 -16.98 -1.21 2.06
C SER A 159 -15.59 -0.69 1.69
N PHE A 160 -15.26 0.54 2.07
CA PHE A 160 -13.95 1.11 1.80
C PHE A 160 -12.85 0.30 2.48
N GLU A 161 -13.01 -0.06 3.75
CA GLU A 161 -12.02 -0.86 4.48
C GLU A 161 -11.81 -2.23 3.84
N GLU A 162 -12.88 -2.93 3.46
CA GLU A 162 -12.74 -4.21 2.77
C GLU A 162 -12.03 -4.05 1.43
N ILE A 163 -12.39 -3.04 0.63
CA ILE A 163 -11.72 -2.73 -0.64
C ILE A 163 -10.25 -2.38 -0.41
N PHE A 164 -9.94 -1.63 0.63
CA PHE A 164 -8.58 -1.16 0.91
C PHE A 164 -7.69 -2.28 1.47
N PHE A 165 -8.11 -2.96 2.54
CA PHE A 165 -7.30 -3.98 3.18
C PHE A 165 -7.29 -5.29 2.38
N ARG A 166 -8.45 -5.78 1.96
CA ARG A 166 -8.59 -7.12 1.35
C ARG A 166 -8.61 -7.06 -0.17
N GLY A 167 -9.12 -5.98 -0.76
CA GLY A 167 -9.04 -5.77 -2.21
C GLY A 167 -7.67 -5.26 -2.66
N TYR A 168 -7.16 -4.22 -2.03
CA TYR A 168 -6.01 -3.47 -2.51
C TYR A 168 -4.70 -3.93 -1.89
N LEU A 169 -4.54 -3.80 -0.57
CA LEU A 169 -3.31 -4.19 0.11
C LEU A 169 -3.02 -5.69 -0.03
N MET A 170 -4.04 -6.55 0.11
CA MET A 170 -3.86 -8.00 -0.04
C MET A 170 -3.41 -8.39 -1.45
N GLN A 171 -3.97 -7.77 -2.50
CA GLN A 171 -3.50 -7.97 -3.87
C GLN A 171 -2.06 -7.47 -4.04
N GLY A 172 -1.72 -6.29 -3.53
CA GLY A 172 -0.37 -5.72 -3.61
C GLY A 172 0.69 -6.54 -2.90
N LEU A 173 0.42 -6.97 -1.66
CA LEU A 173 1.28 -7.90 -0.92
C LEU A 173 1.35 -9.27 -1.60
N GLY A 174 0.28 -9.67 -2.27
CA GLY A 174 0.21 -10.85 -3.11
C GLY A 174 1.22 -10.87 -4.27
N ILE A 175 1.78 -9.73 -4.70
CA ILE A 175 2.89 -9.68 -5.67
C ILE A 175 4.18 -10.18 -5.03
N ILE A 176 4.40 -9.85 -3.77
CA ILE A 176 5.66 -10.08 -3.05
C ILE A 176 5.75 -11.55 -2.61
N THR A 177 4.61 -12.21 -2.40
CA THR A 177 4.54 -13.52 -1.76
C THR A 177 3.85 -14.56 -2.64
N GLN A 178 4.48 -15.73 -2.81
CA GLN A 178 3.90 -16.84 -3.60
C GLN A 178 2.77 -17.61 -2.88
N LYS A 179 2.51 -17.32 -1.59
CA LYS A 179 1.52 -18.00 -0.75
C LYS A 179 0.41 -17.02 -0.31
N PRO A 180 -0.88 -17.31 -0.59
CA PRO A 180 -2.01 -16.43 -0.21
C PRO A 180 -2.17 -16.18 1.30
N VAL A 181 -1.66 -17.08 2.14
CA VAL A 181 -1.72 -16.95 3.62
C VAL A 181 -0.88 -15.77 4.13
N VAL A 182 0.22 -15.42 3.47
CA VAL A 182 1.07 -14.31 3.93
C VAL A 182 0.37 -12.95 3.84
N PRO A 183 -0.19 -12.52 2.68
CA PRO A 183 -0.92 -11.26 2.59
C PRO A 183 -2.19 -11.28 3.44
N LEU A 184 -2.83 -12.44 3.61
CA LEU A 184 -3.95 -12.63 4.54
C LEU A 184 -3.57 -12.24 5.98
N LEU A 185 -2.49 -12.80 6.51
CA LEU A 185 -2.05 -12.50 7.88
C LEU A 185 -1.64 -11.04 8.04
N ILE A 186 -0.83 -10.50 7.12
CA ILE A 186 -0.35 -9.11 7.20
C ILE A 186 -1.51 -8.12 7.19
N THR A 187 -2.45 -8.27 6.25
CA THR A 187 -3.60 -7.35 6.16
C THR A 187 -4.54 -7.46 7.36
N SER A 188 -4.69 -8.66 7.94
CA SER A 188 -5.48 -8.86 9.16
C SER A 188 -4.83 -8.21 10.38
N THR A 189 -3.49 -8.30 10.50
CA THR A 189 -2.73 -7.61 11.55
C THR A 189 -2.81 -6.09 11.41
N LEU A 190 -2.60 -5.53 10.21
CA LEU A 190 -2.68 -4.09 9.98
C LEU A 190 -4.07 -3.55 10.30
N PHE A 191 -5.12 -4.26 9.89
CA PHE A 191 -6.50 -3.92 10.23
C PHE A 191 -6.72 -3.93 11.74
N ALA A 192 -6.26 -4.98 12.44
CA ALA A 192 -6.40 -5.13 13.87
C ALA A 192 -5.71 -4.02 14.68
N LEU A 193 -4.48 -3.66 14.30
CA LEU A 193 -3.71 -2.61 14.96
C LEU A 193 -4.38 -1.24 14.89
N GLY A 194 -5.11 -0.96 13.80
CA GLY A 194 -5.90 0.27 13.66
C GLY A 194 -7.01 0.43 14.70
N HIS A 195 -7.40 -0.66 15.39
CA HIS A 195 -8.46 -0.67 16.39
C HIS A 195 -7.95 -0.63 17.84
N PHE A 196 -6.64 -0.50 18.06
CA PHE A 196 -6.06 -0.46 19.40
C PHE A 196 -6.66 0.65 20.28
N PHE A 197 -6.88 1.84 19.70
CA PHE A 197 -7.43 3.00 20.40
C PHE A 197 -8.95 2.94 20.62
N ASN A 198 -9.60 1.83 20.28
CA ASN A 198 -11.01 1.63 20.62
C ASN A 198 -11.20 1.17 22.07
N GLY A 199 -10.12 0.75 22.75
CA GLY A 199 -10.14 0.40 24.17
C GLY A 199 -9.91 1.62 25.06
N SER A 200 -10.51 1.60 26.25
CA SER A 200 -10.32 2.65 27.27
C SER A 200 -8.96 2.55 27.97
N ASP A 201 -8.38 1.36 27.99
CA ASP A 201 -7.07 1.07 28.59
C ASP A 201 -6.26 0.11 27.71
N VAL A 202 -5.02 -0.18 28.12
CA VAL A 202 -4.11 -1.04 27.36
C VAL A 202 -4.64 -2.49 27.26
N ILE A 203 -5.29 -3.02 28.30
CA ILE A 203 -5.73 -4.41 28.36
C ILE A 203 -6.93 -4.62 27.42
N SER A 204 -7.94 -3.74 27.54
CA SER A 204 -9.11 -3.69 26.65
C SER A 204 -8.69 -3.42 25.21
N GLY A 205 -7.74 -2.50 24.98
CA GLY A 205 -7.17 -2.22 23.65
C GLY A 205 -6.54 -3.46 23.02
N LEU A 206 -5.72 -4.20 23.77
CA LEU A 206 -5.13 -5.47 23.30
C LEU A 206 -6.20 -6.54 23.02
N GLY A 207 -7.23 -6.63 23.87
CA GLY A 207 -8.37 -7.52 23.66
C GLY A 207 -9.12 -7.20 22.35
N ILE A 208 -9.33 -5.92 22.04
CA ILE A 208 -9.95 -5.48 20.78
C ILE A 208 -9.05 -5.81 19.59
N VAL A 209 -7.75 -5.57 19.66
CA VAL A 209 -6.80 -5.95 18.59
C VAL A 209 -6.90 -7.45 18.31
N PHE A 210 -6.91 -8.29 19.33
CA PHE A 210 -7.05 -9.75 19.14
C PHE A 210 -8.38 -10.11 18.44
N ASN A 211 -9.50 -9.54 18.89
CA ASN A 211 -10.81 -9.77 18.27
C ASN A 211 -10.85 -9.29 16.80
N MET A 212 -10.30 -8.11 16.51
CA MET A 212 -10.27 -7.54 15.16
C MET A 212 -9.31 -8.30 14.23
N PHE A 213 -8.24 -8.88 14.78
CA PHE A 213 -7.37 -9.79 14.02
C PHE A 213 -8.15 -11.04 13.57
N MET A 214 -8.89 -11.68 14.49
CA MET A 214 -9.70 -12.86 14.17
C MET A 214 -10.83 -12.54 13.18
N PHE A 215 -11.47 -11.38 13.33
CA PHE A 215 -12.47 -10.90 12.37
C PHE A 215 -11.85 -10.67 10.99
N GLY A 216 -10.75 -9.91 10.95
CA GLY A 216 -10.05 -9.61 9.71
C GLY A 216 -9.54 -10.85 8.98
N LEU A 217 -9.05 -11.85 9.74
CA LEU A 217 -8.64 -13.16 9.21
C LEU A 217 -9.82 -13.89 8.58
N THR A 218 -10.97 -13.91 9.26
CA THR A 218 -12.21 -14.56 8.79
C THR A 218 -12.70 -13.95 7.48
N LEU A 219 -12.79 -12.62 7.41
CA LEU A 219 -13.19 -11.90 6.21
C LEU A 219 -12.20 -12.09 5.05
N GLY A 220 -10.90 -12.13 5.35
CA GLY A 220 -9.86 -12.41 4.36
C GLY A 220 -9.93 -13.84 3.80
N ILE A 221 -10.21 -14.84 4.65
CA ILE A 221 -10.45 -16.23 4.21
C ILE A 221 -11.66 -16.29 3.27
N ILE A 222 -12.77 -15.64 3.65
CA ILE A 222 -13.98 -15.58 2.82
C ILE A 222 -13.66 -14.96 1.46
N THR A 223 -12.92 -13.86 1.44
CA THR A 223 -12.52 -13.14 0.23
C THR A 223 -11.73 -14.01 -0.73
N LEU A 224 -10.67 -14.66 -0.24
CA LEU A 224 -9.81 -15.51 -1.06
C LEU A 224 -10.57 -16.72 -1.60
N ALA A 225 -11.33 -17.42 -0.76
CA ALA A 225 -12.05 -18.63 -1.15
C ALA A 225 -13.25 -18.35 -2.10
N GLU A 226 -13.89 -17.18 -2.00
CA GLU A 226 -14.99 -16.81 -2.89
C GLU A 226 -14.58 -16.02 -4.14
N ASN A 227 -13.30 -15.70 -4.28
CA ASN A 227 -12.74 -14.83 -5.32
C ASN A 227 -13.40 -13.43 -5.40
N GLY A 228 -13.77 -12.86 -4.26
CA GLY A 228 -14.40 -11.54 -4.18
C GLY A 228 -14.80 -11.12 -2.77
N LEU A 229 -14.93 -9.81 -2.58
CA LEU A 229 -15.18 -9.17 -1.29
C LEU A 229 -16.65 -9.21 -0.86
N GLU A 230 -17.60 -9.51 -1.74
CA GLU A 230 -19.01 -9.17 -1.50
C GLU A 230 -19.59 -9.78 -0.23
N THR A 231 -19.31 -11.08 0.02
CA THR A 231 -19.78 -11.73 1.25
C THR A 231 -19.11 -11.13 2.48
N ALA A 232 -17.80 -10.81 2.42
CA ALA A 232 -17.06 -10.20 3.51
C ALA A 232 -17.54 -8.77 3.81
N MET A 233 -17.78 -7.96 2.77
CA MET A 233 -18.39 -6.62 2.89
C MET A 233 -19.75 -6.69 3.57
N GLY A 234 -20.61 -7.64 3.18
CA GLY A 234 -21.90 -7.85 3.83
C GLY A 234 -21.79 -8.13 5.33
N VAL A 235 -20.89 -9.05 5.70
CA VAL A 235 -20.61 -9.40 7.10
C VAL A 235 -20.13 -8.16 7.88
N HIS A 236 -19.17 -7.41 7.34
CA HIS A 236 -18.60 -6.23 7.99
C HIS A 236 -19.62 -5.10 8.15
N ILE A 237 -20.40 -4.80 7.10
CA ILE A 237 -21.48 -3.80 7.15
C ILE A 237 -22.50 -4.17 8.23
N ALA A 238 -22.95 -5.44 8.24
CA ALA A 238 -23.90 -5.93 9.24
C ALA A 238 -23.33 -5.88 10.65
N ASN A 239 -22.04 -6.16 10.83
CA ASN A 239 -21.37 -6.08 12.12
C ASN A 239 -21.49 -4.67 12.72
N ASN A 240 -21.07 -3.67 11.95
CA ASN A 240 -21.00 -2.30 12.44
C ASN A 240 -22.40 -1.72 12.65
N ILE A 241 -23.35 -2.03 11.76
CA ILE A 241 -24.75 -1.66 11.96
C ILE A 241 -25.31 -2.33 13.23
N PHE A 242 -25.13 -3.65 13.38
CA PHE A 242 -25.71 -4.39 14.52
C PHE A 242 -25.16 -3.89 15.85
N VAL A 243 -23.84 -3.77 15.97
CA VAL A 243 -23.20 -3.24 17.18
C VAL A 243 -23.73 -1.83 17.47
N THR A 244 -23.75 -0.94 16.48
CA THR A 244 -24.15 0.44 16.73
C THR A 244 -25.65 0.63 17.02
N ILE A 245 -26.56 -0.04 16.29
CA ILE A 245 -28.00 0.19 16.46
C ILE A 245 -28.62 -0.73 17.50
N VAL A 246 -28.10 -1.95 17.70
CA VAL A 246 -28.71 -2.96 18.57
C VAL A 246 -28.08 -2.95 19.95
N ILE A 247 -26.75 -2.93 20.07
CA ILE A 247 -26.03 -3.08 21.34
C ILE A 247 -25.04 -1.93 21.53
N ASN A 248 -25.49 -0.85 22.16
CA ASN A 248 -24.53 0.18 22.59
C ASN A 248 -23.84 -0.26 23.88
N ASN A 249 -22.57 -0.62 23.76
CA ASN A 249 -21.66 -0.92 24.87
C ASN A 249 -20.35 -0.12 24.70
N THR A 250 -19.63 0.03 25.81
CA THR A 250 -18.36 0.73 25.97
C THR A 250 -17.43 0.62 24.75
N GLY A 251 -16.96 1.77 24.27
CA GLY A 251 -16.16 1.92 23.05
C GLY A 251 -16.07 3.39 22.62
N VAL A 252 -15.63 3.65 21.39
CA VAL A 252 -15.43 5.03 20.87
C VAL A 252 -16.72 5.86 20.86
N PHE A 253 -17.89 5.21 20.80
CA PHE A 253 -19.19 5.86 20.68
C PHE A 253 -20.13 5.51 21.85
N GLU A 254 -19.85 6.05 23.04
CA GLU A 254 -20.72 5.87 24.21
C GLU A 254 -22.04 6.66 24.09
N ASN A 255 -23.12 6.22 24.73
CA ASN A 255 -24.40 6.96 24.83
C ASN A 255 -25.17 7.25 23.52
N LEU A 256 -24.92 6.51 22.44
CA LEU A 256 -25.81 6.45 21.28
C LEU A 256 -27.24 5.97 21.64
N PRO A 257 -28.28 6.51 20.97
CA PRO A 257 -29.68 6.13 21.15
C PRO A 257 -30.00 4.78 20.48
N SER A 258 -29.34 3.72 20.93
CA SER A 258 -29.45 2.36 20.40
C SER A 258 -30.59 1.59 21.07
N LEU A 259 -31.06 0.52 20.42
CA LEU A 259 -32.23 -0.25 20.84
C LEU A 259 -32.05 -0.88 22.22
N LEU A 260 -30.85 -1.40 22.50
CA LEU A 260 -30.44 -1.94 23.80
C LEU A 260 -29.21 -1.17 24.27
N THR A 261 -29.29 -0.63 25.48
CA THR A 261 -28.16 0.00 26.18
C THR A 261 -27.72 -0.93 27.31
N ALA A 262 -26.43 -1.26 27.36
CA ALA A 262 -25.86 -2.09 28.43
C ALA A 262 -25.98 -1.40 29.80
N GLY A 263 -26.21 -2.18 30.86
CA GLY A 263 -26.05 -1.71 32.25
C GLY A 263 -24.58 -1.43 32.59
N THR A 264 -24.34 -0.68 33.66
CA THR A 264 -23.01 -0.18 34.08
C THR A 264 -21.95 -1.25 34.31
N ASP A 265 -22.35 -2.51 34.50
CA ASP A 265 -21.46 -3.62 34.90
C ASP A 265 -21.48 -4.83 33.94
N SER A 266 -22.04 -4.67 32.74
CA SER A 266 -22.20 -5.78 31.79
C SER A 266 -21.50 -5.51 30.47
N SER A 267 -20.28 -6.03 30.31
CA SER A 267 -19.70 -6.18 28.97
C SER A 267 -20.41 -7.34 28.28
N LEU A 268 -21.27 -7.06 27.30
CA LEU A 268 -21.85 -8.12 26.47
C LEU A 268 -20.75 -8.72 25.59
N ILE A 269 -20.10 -9.78 26.07
CA ILE A 269 -19.04 -10.47 25.33
C ILE A 269 -19.70 -11.48 24.41
N ILE A 270 -20.02 -11.06 23.20
CA ILE A 270 -20.36 -12.01 22.14
C ILE A 270 -19.07 -12.81 21.84
N PRO A 271 -18.99 -14.13 22.08
CA PRO A 271 -17.74 -14.87 21.98
C PRO A 271 -17.26 -14.94 20.52
N SER A 272 -16.40 -14.00 20.13
CA SER A 272 -15.81 -13.91 18.79
C SER A 272 -15.14 -15.22 18.37
N LEU A 273 -14.52 -15.92 19.32
CA LEU A 273 -13.86 -17.22 19.11
C LEU A 273 -14.82 -18.33 18.66
N ILE A 274 -16.12 -18.21 18.96
CA ILE A 274 -17.17 -19.17 18.57
C ILE A 274 -17.84 -18.70 17.27
N LEU A 275 -18.19 -17.42 17.18
CA LEU A 275 -18.94 -16.90 16.03
C LEU A 275 -18.15 -16.93 14.73
N MET A 276 -16.84 -16.66 14.77
CA MET A 276 -16.02 -16.61 13.54
C MET A 276 -15.89 -18.00 12.87
N PRO A 277 -15.58 -19.10 13.59
CA PRO A 277 -15.65 -20.44 13.02
C PRO A 277 -17.04 -20.84 12.52
N LEU A 278 -18.11 -20.47 13.25
CA LEU A 278 -19.49 -20.74 12.82
C LEU A 278 -19.82 -20.01 11.51
N LEU A 279 -19.41 -18.76 11.36
CA LEU A 279 -19.56 -18.02 10.11
C LEU A 279 -18.85 -18.73 8.95
N LEU A 280 -17.59 -19.14 9.12
CA LEU A 280 -16.86 -19.90 8.11
C LEU A 280 -17.58 -21.21 7.77
N PHE A 281 -18.05 -21.95 8.78
CA PHE A 281 -18.84 -23.16 8.59
C PHE A 281 -20.09 -22.88 7.74
N PHE A 282 -20.93 -21.90 8.10
CA PHE A 282 -22.15 -21.61 7.34
C PHE A 282 -21.89 -21.07 5.93
N VAL A 283 -20.83 -20.28 5.73
CA VAL A 283 -20.41 -19.78 4.41
C VAL A 283 -19.95 -20.94 3.51
N PHE A 284 -19.17 -21.88 4.05
CA PHE A 284 -18.52 -22.95 3.29
C PHE A 284 -19.14 -24.35 3.45
N ARG A 285 -20.26 -24.51 4.18
CA ARG A 285 -20.87 -25.82 4.50
C ARG A 285 -21.12 -26.73 3.29
N LYS A 286 -21.33 -26.15 2.09
CA LYS A 286 -21.55 -26.88 0.84
C LYS A 286 -20.33 -26.90 -0.09
N ASN A 287 -19.23 -26.21 0.23
CA ASN A 287 -18.11 -25.94 -0.69
C ASN A 287 -16.75 -25.84 0.05
N TRP A 288 -16.42 -26.82 0.91
CA TRP A 288 -15.16 -26.83 1.68
C TRP A 288 -13.90 -26.83 0.81
N ASP A 289 -13.98 -27.39 -0.40
CA ASP A 289 -12.87 -27.44 -1.36
C ASP A 289 -12.31 -26.04 -1.71
N LYS A 290 -13.11 -24.98 -1.59
CA LYS A 290 -12.66 -23.60 -1.85
C LYS A 290 -11.57 -23.14 -0.89
N LEU A 291 -11.48 -23.71 0.31
CA LEU A 291 -10.44 -23.37 1.29
C LEU A 291 -9.05 -23.89 0.89
N LYS A 292 -8.95 -24.83 -0.08
CA LYS A 292 -7.67 -25.31 -0.63
C LYS A 292 -6.83 -24.20 -1.26
N ILE A 293 -7.43 -23.05 -1.58
CA ILE A 293 -6.69 -21.89 -2.10
C ILE A 293 -5.64 -21.35 -1.11
N LEU A 294 -5.86 -21.53 0.19
CA LEU A 294 -4.94 -21.03 1.22
C LEU A 294 -3.59 -21.77 1.21
N SER A 295 -3.59 -23.06 0.88
CA SER A 295 -2.38 -23.89 0.82
C SER A 295 -1.73 -23.94 -0.56
N LYS A 296 -2.39 -23.39 -1.59
CA LYS A 296 -1.92 -23.42 -2.98
C LYS A 296 -0.71 -22.49 -3.19
N LYS A 297 0.35 -23.02 -3.80
CA LYS A 297 1.47 -22.20 -4.30
C LYS A 297 1.03 -21.58 -5.64
N ARG A 298 1.08 -20.25 -5.75
CA ARG A 298 0.78 -19.58 -7.03
C ARG A 298 1.93 -19.78 -8.02
N TYR A 299 1.59 -20.14 -9.26
CA TYR A 299 2.53 -20.29 -10.38
C TYR A 299 2.76 -18.93 -11.05
N ASP A 300 3.96 -18.71 -11.58
CA ASP A 300 4.34 -17.47 -12.27
C ASP A 300 3.54 -17.34 -13.57
N SER A 301 2.87 -16.21 -13.78
CA SER A 301 2.01 -15.94 -14.95
C SER A 301 2.80 -15.76 -16.27
N SER A 302 4.05 -16.23 -16.32
CA SER A 302 4.94 -16.27 -17.48
C SER A 302 4.70 -17.48 -18.39
N GLU A 303 3.78 -18.39 -18.06
CA GLU A 303 3.52 -19.64 -18.79
C GLU A 303 2.21 -19.68 -19.63
N ILE A 304 1.81 -18.58 -20.28
CA ILE A 304 0.79 -18.64 -21.35
C ILE A 304 1.35 -17.96 -22.62
N THR A 305 1.78 -18.78 -23.58
CA THR A 305 2.25 -18.52 -24.97
C THR A 305 1.17 -17.79 -25.81
N GLU A 306 1.45 -16.93 -26.79
CA GLU A 306 2.20 -17.12 -28.04
C GLU A 306 2.73 -15.78 -28.66
N SER A 307 3.70 -15.93 -29.60
CA SER A 307 4.40 -14.92 -30.43
C SER A 307 5.64 -14.28 -29.80
N ASN A 308 6.79 -14.94 -29.93
CA ASN A 308 8.10 -14.30 -30.11
C ASN A 308 9.09 -15.38 -30.57
N GLN A 309 9.42 -15.37 -31.85
CA GLN A 309 10.50 -16.19 -32.44
C GLN A 309 11.74 -15.29 -32.63
N LEU A 310 12.94 -15.82 -32.40
CA LEU A 310 14.22 -15.10 -32.50
C LEU A 310 15.07 -15.67 -33.66
N LEU A 311 15.51 -14.81 -34.59
CA LEU A 311 16.36 -15.21 -35.71
C LEU A 311 17.84 -15.22 -35.30
N CYS A 312 18.56 -16.31 -35.53
CA CYS A 312 20.01 -16.34 -35.35
C CYS A 312 20.70 -15.64 -36.53
N LEU A 313 21.38 -14.52 -36.30
CA LEU A 313 22.06 -13.75 -37.35
C LEU A 313 23.29 -14.46 -37.97
N ASN A 314 23.69 -15.62 -37.44
CA ASN A 314 24.87 -16.36 -37.91
C ASN A 314 24.51 -17.55 -38.81
N CYS A 315 23.41 -18.26 -38.53
CA CYS A 315 23.00 -19.43 -39.31
C CYS A 315 21.51 -19.37 -39.72
N GLU A 316 20.87 -18.22 -39.48
CA GLU A 316 19.49 -17.90 -39.91
C GLU A 316 18.40 -18.82 -39.37
N THR A 317 18.72 -19.69 -38.42
CA THR A 317 17.75 -20.56 -37.73
C THR A 317 16.81 -19.75 -36.85
N ILE A 318 15.52 -20.08 -36.88
CA ILE A 318 14.49 -19.49 -36.03
C ILE A 318 14.43 -20.25 -34.70
N ASN A 319 14.64 -19.53 -33.59
CA ASN A 319 14.69 -20.07 -32.23
C ASN A 319 13.50 -19.58 -31.40
N HIS A 320 13.12 -20.30 -30.35
CA HIS A 320 12.07 -19.86 -29.43
C HIS A 320 12.46 -18.55 -28.70
N GLY A 321 11.48 -17.69 -28.39
CA GLY A 321 11.69 -16.36 -27.79
C GLY A 321 12.40 -16.31 -26.42
N PHE A 322 12.60 -17.48 -25.81
CA PHE A 322 13.32 -17.64 -24.55
C PHE A 322 14.71 -18.27 -24.70
N ALA A 323 15.17 -18.62 -25.91
CA ALA A 323 16.47 -19.25 -26.13
C ALA A 323 17.66 -18.28 -25.85
N ASN A 324 18.70 -18.77 -25.18
CA ASN A 324 19.93 -18.02 -24.87
C ASN A 324 21.10 -18.37 -25.82
N PHE A 325 21.06 -19.56 -26.43
CA PHE A 325 21.99 -20.00 -27.46
C PHE A 325 21.18 -20.46 -28.66
N CYS A 326 21.73 -20.31 -29.86
CA CYS A 326 21.12 -20.87 -31.05
C CYS A 326 21.06 -22.41 -30.93
N MET A 327 19.90 -23.00 -31.21
CA MET A 327 19.68 -24.45 -31.14
C MET A 327 20.52 -25.24 -32.16
N GLU A 328 21.06 -24.57 -33.18
CA GLU A 328 21.82 -25.20 -34.25
C GLU A 328 23.33 -24.89 -34.16
N CYS A 329 23.72 -23.61 -34.13
CA CYS A 329 25.14 -23.24 -34.13
C CYS A 329 25.76 -22.98 -32.74
N GLY A 330 24.98 -23.05 -31.65
CA GLY A 330 25.48 -22.93 -30.28
C GLY A 330 26.04 -21.57 -29.87
N ARG A 331 26.03 -20.56 -30.76
CA ARG A 331 26.48 -19.19 -30.42
C ARG A 331 25.48 -18.48 -29.52
N ASN A 332 26.01 -17.68 -28.61
CA ASN A 332 25.23 -16.83 -27.74
C ASN A 332 24.56 -15.73 -28.57
N ILE A 333 23.23 -15.74 -28.55
CA ILE A 333 22.38 -14.80 -29.31
C ILE A 333 21.90 -13.63 -28.42
N LYS A 334 22.39 -13.52 -27.17
CA LYS A 334 22.11 -12.42 -26.23
C LYS A 334 23.38 -11.81 -25.64
N ALA A 335 23.44 -10.47 -25.59
CA ALA A 335 24.47 -9.75 -24.84
C ALA A 335 24.40 -10.10 -23.34
N LYS A 336 25.55 -10.38 -22.71
CA LYS A 336 25.62 -10.70 -21.28
C LYS A 336 25.66 -9.41 -20.46
N TYR A 337 24.59 -9.17 -19.71
CA TYR A 337 24.47 -7.99 -18.85
C TYR A 337 25.50 -8.04 -17.71
N ALA A 338 26.13 -6.89 -17.44
CA ALA A 338 27.05 -6.75 -16.34
C ALA A 338 26.36 -7.06 -15.00
N SER A 339 27.03 -7.86 -14.17
CA SER A 339 26.49 -8.24 -12.86
C SER A 339 26.25 -7.01 -11.98
N THR A 340 25.28 -7.11 -11.05
CA THR A 340 25.05 -6.04 -10.06
C THR A 340 26.33 -5.75 -9.27
N GLY A 341 27.06 -6.79 -8.84
CA GLY A 341 28.30 -6.62 -8.08
C GLY A 341 29.37 -5.83 -8.83
N SER A 342 29.59 -6.14 -10.12
CA SER A 342 30.57 -5.43 -10.95
C SER A 342 30.25 -3.94 -11.10
N LYS A 343 28.97 -3.60 -11.18
CA LYS A 343 28.51 -2.21 -11.27
C LYS A 343 28.58 -1.48 -9.94
N THR A 344 28.31 -2.16 -8.83
CA THR A 344 28.49 -1.60 -7.48
C THR A 344 29.95 -1.28 -7.24
N LEU A 345 30.87 -2.19 -7.59
CA LEU A 345 32.31 -1.96 -7.41
C LEU A 345 32.80 -0.79 -8.27
N ALA A 346 32.33 -0.68 -9.52
CA ALA A 346 32.61 0.47 -10.36
C ALA A 346 32.14 1.78 -9.72
N PHE A 347 30.92 1.80 -9.17
CA PHE A 347 30.38 2.99 -8.51
C PHE A 347 31.17 3.38 -7.23
N LEU A 348 31.63 2.41 -6.43
CA LEU A 348 32.46 2.69 -5.25
C LEU A 348 33.81 3.31 -5.64
N ILE A 349 34.43 2.84 -6.72
CA ILE A 349 35.67 3.42 -7.26
C ILE A 349 35.42 4.88 -7.71
N ASP A 350 34.30 5.13 -8.39
CA ASP A 350 33.89 6.48 -8.79
C ASP A 350 33.67 7.40 -7.57
N LEU A 351 33.08 6.89 -6.48
CA LEU A 351 32.84 7.66 -5.26
C LEU A 351 34.14 8.05 -4.54
N ILE A 352 35.10 7.13 -4.44
CA ILE A 352 36.42 7.41 -3.83
C ILE A 352 37.14 8.53 -4.60
N PHE A 353 37.08 8.48 -5.93
CA PHE A 353 37.67 9.52 -6.78
C PHE A 353 36.99 10.89 -6.57
N LEU A 354 35.66 10.92 -6.47
CA LEU A 354 34.91 12.15 -6.23
C LEU A 354 35.15 12.75 -4.84
N LEU A 355 35.26 11.91 -3.79
CA LEU A 355 35.59 12.38 -2.43
C LEU A 355 36.95 13.07 -2.37
N PHE A 356 37.94 12.58 -3.12
CA PHE A 356 39.24 13.24 -3.25
C PHE A 356 39.11 14.65 -3.87
N ILE A 357 38.30 14.79 -4.93
CA ILE A 357 38.02 16.09 -5.57
C ILE A 357 37.30 17.05 -4.61
N PHE A 358 36.27 16.59 -3.90
CA PHE A 358 35.53 17.41 -2.93
C PHE A 358 36.44 17.93 -1.81
N GLY A 359 37.39 17.10 -1.34
CA GLY A 359 38.40 17.52 -0.37
C GLY A 359 39.29 18.67 -0.87
N ILE A 360 39.68 18.66 -2.14
CA ILE A 360 40.46 19.76 -2.75
C ILE A 360 39.61 21.05 -2.81
N ILE A 361 38.33 20.93 -3.20
CA ILE A 361 37.41 22.09 -3.26
C ILE A 361 37.21 22.70 -1.86
N LEU A 362 37.03 21.87 -0.83
CA LEU A 362 36.90 22.33 0.54
C LEU A 362 38.13 23.10 1.03
N LEU A 363 39.34 22.60 0.74
CA LEU A 363 40.59 23.29 1.09
C LEU A 363 40.70 24.67 0.42
N LEU A 364 40.26 24.79 -0.84
CA LEU A 364 40.21 26.08 -1.56
C LEU A 364 39.19 27.05 -0.93
N ILE A 365 38.03 26.55 -0.46
CA ILE A 365 37.03 27.40 0.19
C ILE A 365 37.51 27.89 1.56
N ILE A 366 38.20 27.05 2.33
CA ILE A 366 38.78 27.43 3.62
C ILE A 366 39.86 28.49 3.44
N SER A 367 40.72 28.37 2.41
CA SER A 367 41.77 29.37 2.16
C SER A 367 41.20 30.75 1.82
N VAL A 368 40.05 30.81 1.12
CA VAL A 368 39.31 32.06 0.86
C VAL A 368 38.80 32.69 2.14
N ASN A 369 38.29 31.90 3.09
CA ASN A 369 37.83 32.42 4.39
C ASN A 369 38.97 33.01 5.22
N LEU A 370 40.15 32.36 5.20
CA LEU A 370 41.32 32.83 5.95
C LEU A 370 41.86 34.19 5.48
N ILE A 371 41.60 34.58 4.22
CA ILE A 371 41.98 35.90 3.68
C ILE A 371 40.98 37.00 4.13
N ASN A 372 39.93 36.65 4.88
CA ASN A 372 38.94 37.53 5.50
C ASN A 372 38.34 38.60 4.56
N LEU A 373 37.86 38.16 3.40
CA LEU A 373 37.22 39.01 2.39
C LEU A 373 35.84 39.57 2.80
N GLY A 374 35.47 39.51 4.08
CA GLY A 374 34.15 39.92 4.58
C GLY A 374 32.99 39.00 4.14
N ILE A 375 33.29 37.83 3.57
CA ILE A 375 32.29 36.83 3.17
C ILE A 375 31.96 35.95 4.38
N SER A 376 30.67 35.78 4.67
CA SER A 376 30.24 34.95 5.79
C SER A 376 30.54 33.47 5.58
N VAL A 377 30.80 32.75 6.68
CA VAL A 377 31.14 31.31 6.65
C VAL A 377 29.95 30.50 6.14
N GLU A 378 28.73 30.91 6.46
CA GLU A 378 27.51 30.25 6.01
C GLU A 378 27.37 30.30 4.49
N LEU A 379 27.71 31.44 3.87
CA LEU A 379 27.64 31.59 2.41
C LEU A 379 28.69 30.70 1.73
N LEU A 380 29.91 30.65 2.27
CA LEU A 380 30.98 29.78 1.74
C LEU A 380 30.62 28.29 1.86
N ALA A 381 29.98 27.89 2.96
CA ALA A 381 29.49 26.52 3.13
C ALA A 381 28.40 26.16 2.11
N VAL A 382 27.46 27.08 1.85
CA VAL A 382 26.43 26.87 0.81
C VAL A 382 27.06 26.75 -0.57
N VAL A 383 28.03 27.62 -0.90
CA VAL A 383 28.75 27.57 -2.18
C VAL A 383 29.50 26.25 -2.35
N TRP A 384 30.19 25.78 -1.31
CA TRP A 384 30.88 24.49 -1.34
C TRP A 384 29.93 23.32 -1.64
N ILE A 385 28.79 23.24 -0.93
CA ILE A 385 27.78 22.20 -1.15
C ILE A 385 27.24 22.24 -2.58
N LEU A 386 26.95 23.43 -3.10
CA LEU A 386 26.45 23.57 -4.48
C LEU A 386 27.49 23.15 -5.52
N LEU A 387 28.77 23.46 -5.29
CA LEU A 387 29.87 23.03 -6.17
C LEU A 387 30.04 21.52 -6.17
N ASP A 388 30.01 20.86 -5.00
CA ASP A 388 30.15 19.41 -4.91
C ASP A 388 29.00 18.68 -5.62
N ILE A 389 27.77 19.16 -5.45
CA ILE A 389 26.59 18.67 -6.16
C ILE A 389 26.79 18.83 -7.68
N LEU A 390 27.24 20.00 -8.13
CA LEU A 390 27.47 20.26 -9.56
C LEU A 390 28.54 19.33 -10.14
N VAL A 391 29.70 19.23 -9.50
CA VAL A 391 30.82 18.38 -9.94
C VAL A 391 30.39 16.91 -10.01
N PHE A 392 29.63 16.43 -9.02
CA PHE A 392 29.08 15.08 -8.99
C PHE A 392 28.29 14.75 -10.27
N PHE A 393 27.32 15.61 -10.65
CA PHE A 393 26.48 15.35 -11.83
C PHE A 393 27.25 15.46 -13.14
N LEU A 394 28.11 16.48 -13.26
CA LEU A 394 28.88 16.69 -14.48
C LEU A 394 29.83 15.51 -14.74
N TYR A 395 30.49 14.97 -13.71
CA TYR A 395 31.36 13.79 -13.80
C TYR A 395 30.64 12.61 -14.46
N PHE A 396 29.49 12.20 -13.92
CA PHE A 396 28.74 11.07 -14.45
C PHE A 396 28.16 11.35 -15.84
N MET A 397 27.65 12.56 -16.08
CA MET A 397 27.04 12.92 -17.36
C MET A 397 28.04 12.87 -18.53
N PHE A 398 29.24 13.44 -18.36
CA PHE A 398 30.21 13.50 -19.46
C PHE A 398 30.91 12.16 -19.69
N LEU A 399 31.19 11.39 -18.64
CA LEU A 399 31.87 10.10 -18.78
C LEU A 399 30.93 8.97 -19.22
N ASP A 400 29.67 8.95 -18.78
CA ASP A 400 28.69 7.97 -19.30
C ASP A 400 28.46 8.15 -20.81
N MET A 401 28.58 9.37 -21.35
CA MET A 401 28.50 9.63 -22.79
C MET A 401 29.62 8.92 -23.58
N LYS A 402 30.81 8.79 -22.99
CA LYS A 402 31.92 7.98 -23.55
C LYS A 402 31.72 6.47 -23.30
N GLY A 403 30.64 6.09 -22.63
CA GLY A 403 30.24 4.73 -22.30
C GLY A 403 30.89 4.19 -21.02
N GLN A 404 31.86 4.88 -20.42
CA GLN A 404 32.60 4.41 -19.24
C GLN A 404 33.05 5.57 -18.34
N THR A 405 32.76 5.47 -17.05
CA THR A 405 33.40 6.22 -15.95
C THR A 405 34.73 5.56 -15.56
N ILE A 406 35.53 6.20 -14.71
CA ILE A 406 36.79 5.64 -14.22
C ILE A 406 36.54 4.25 -13.60
N GLY A 407 35.55 4.12 -12.72
CA GLY A 407 35.18 2.84 -12.12
C GLY A 407 34.75 1.79 -13.14
N LYS A 408 34.02 2.17 -14.19
CA LYS A 408 33.60 1.24 -15.25
C LYS A 408 34.76 0.78 -16.14
N ILE A 409 35.78 1.61 -16.32
CA ILE A 409 37.02 1.23 -17.02
C ILE A 409 37.73 0.12 -16.24
N PHE A 410 37.93 0.31 -14.93
CA PHE A 410 38.54 -0.71 -14.06
C PHE A 410 37.75 -2.02 -14.06
N MET A 411 36.41 -1.94 -14.06
CA MET A 411 35.53 -3.10 -14.06
C MET A 411 35.26 -3.74 -15.43
N LYS A 412 35.87 -3.23 -16.51
CA LYS A 412 35.68 -3.71 -17.90
C LYS A 412 34.21 -3.83 -18.33
N ILE A 413 33.39 -2.87 -17.90
CA ILE A 413 31.95 -2.80 -18.25
C ILE A 413 31.67 -1.50 -19.00
N ARG A 414 30.65 -1.50 -19.86
CA ARG A 414 30.26 -0.29 -20.60
C ARG A 414 28.76 -0.10 -20.67
N VAL A 415 28.35 1.15 -20.77
CA VAL A 415 26.96 1.53 -21.02
C VAL A 415 26.70 1.56 -22.53
N VAL A 416 25.58 0.99 -22.96
CA VAL A 416 25.09 0.98 -24.34
C VAL A 416 23.56 1.19 -24.38
N ASN A 417 23.04 1.53 -25.55
CA ASN A 417 21.60 1.61 -25.78
C ASN A 417 20.95 0.22 -25.67
N GLU A 418 19.78 0.13 -25.06
CA GLU A 418 19.04 -1.12 -24.84
C GLU A 418 18.53 -1.80 -26.12
N LEU A 419 18.22 -1.02 -27.16
CA LEU A 419 17.59 -1.53 -28.39
C LEU A 419 18.61 -2.07 -29.39
N ASP A 420 19.71 -1.35 -29.61
CA ASP A 420 20.68 -1.63 -30.67
C ASP A 420 22.12 -1.81 -30.16
N HIS A 421 22.35 -1.66 -28.85
CA HIS A 421 23.66 -1.76 -28.20
C HIS A 421 24.74 -0.79 -28.71
N LYS A 422 24.35 0.32 -29.35
CA LYS A 422 25.27 1.40 -29.78
C LYS A 422 25.62 2.34 -28.62
N PRO A 423 26.62 3.24 -28.78
CA PRO A 423 26.91 4.28 -27.79
C PRO A 423 25.67 5.12 -27.46
N ILE A 424 25.54 5.51 -26.18
CA ILE A 424 24.38 6.25 -25.70
C ILE A 424 24.43 7.72 -26.13
N THR A 425 23.27 8.34 -26.23
CA THR A 425 23.15 9.77 -26.57
C THR A 425 23.36 10.68 -25.35
N TYR A 426 23.57 11.98 -25.59
CA TYR A 426 23.68 12.99 -24.53
C TYR A 426 22.44 13.02 -23.63
N GLN A 427 21.24 12.93 -24.22
CA GLN A 427 19.97 12.91 -23.48
C GLN A 427 19.88 11.69 -22.55
N GLN A 428 20.29 10.52 -23.04
CA GLN A 428 20.34 9.31 -22.22
C GLN A 428 21.33 9.44 -21.07
N SER A 429 22.51 9.99 -21.32
CA SER A 429 23.51 10.24 -20.27
C SER A 429 23.01 11.22 -19.20
N PHE A 430 22.39 12.33 -19.62
CA PHE A 430 21.80 13.32 -18.71
C PHE A 430 20.73 12.72 -17.80
N ILE A 431 19.79 11.95 -18.38
CA ILE A 431 18.73 11.27 -17.63
C ILE A 431 19.34 10.29 -16.61
N ARG A 432 20.35 9.52 -17.02
CA ARG A 432 21.05 8.58 -16.15
C ARG A 432 21.74 9.27 -14.97
N SER A 433 22.31 10.45 -15.19
CA SER A 433 23.05 11.21 -14.19
C SER A 433 22.15 11.88 -13.18
N ILE A 434 21.07 12.55 -13.61
CA ILE A 434 20.10 13.16 -12.68
C ILE A 434 19.45 12.08 -11.80
N LEU A 435 19.12 10.93 -12.39
CA LEU A 435 18.49 9.84 -11.66
C LEU A 435 19.45 9.12 -10.71
N LEU A 436 20.76 9.46 -10.69
CA LEU A 436 21.66 8.99 -9.64
C LEU A 436 21.24 9.48 -8.25
N ILE A 437 20.56 10.62 -8.14
CA ILE A 437 19.99 11.09 -6.86
C ILE A 437 19.06 10.03 -6.28
N LEU A 438 18.21 9.45 -7.12
CA LEU A 438 17.26 8.42 -6.72
C LEU A 438 17.95 7.09 -6.46
N ASP A 439 18.97 6.76 -7.24
CA ASP A 439 19.73 5.53 -7.08
C ASP A 439 20.60 5.53 -5.81
N LEU A 440 21.04 6.71 -5.33
CA LEU A 440 21.89 6.92 -4.14
C LEU A 440 21.19 6.71 -2.80
N ILE A 441 19.86 6.73 -2.77
CA ILE A 441 19.03 6.55 -1.57
C ILE A 441 18.97 5.04 -1.23
N PRO A 442 18.91 4.60 0.05
CA PRO A 442 19.00 5.37 1.30
C PRO A 442 20.44 5.65 1.76
N TYR A 443 20.65 6.80 2.41
CA TYR A 443 21.95 7.40 2.74
C TYR A 443 22.99 6.55 3.54
N PRO A 444 22.63 5.57 4.41
CA PRO A 444 23.65 4.73 5.05
C PRO A 444 24.33 3.73 4.09
N LEU A 445 23.81 3.54 2.87
CA LEU A 445 24.38 2.71 1.81
C LEU A 445 24.23 3.44 0.45
N PRO A 446 25.20 4.28 0.06
CA PRO A 446 25.19 4.97 -1.23
C PRO A 446 25.00 3.97 -2.37
N GLY A 447 23.92 4.10 -3.14
CA GLY A 447 23.61 3.18 -4.25
C GLY A 447 22.72 1.99 -3.87
N GLY A 448 22.13 1.98 -2.67
CA GLY A 448 21.27 0.89 -2.20
C GLY A 448 20.09 0.59 -3.13
N LEU A 449 19.37 1.62 -3.60
CA LEU A 449 18.31 1.43 -4.60
C LEU A 449 18.88 0.98 -5.94
N ALA A 450 20.00 1.54 -6.41
CA ALA A 450 20.66 1.05 -7.63
C ALA A 450 20.97 -0.46 -7.56
N ILE A 451 21.49 -0.95 -6.44
CA ILE A 451 21.79 -2.37 -6.20
C ILE A 451 20.51 -3.22 -6.25
N ILE A 452 19.45 -2.78 -5.56
CA ILE A 452 18.17 -3.50 -5.50
C ILE A 452 17.52 -3.57 -6.89
N PHE A 453 17.44 -2.45 -7.60
CA PHE A 453 16.86 -2.38 -8.94
C PHE A 453 17.70 -3.17 -9.95
N SER A 454 19.02 -3.04 -9.88
CA SER A 454 19.94 -3.84 -10.70
C SER A 454 19.80 -5.34 -10.44
N ALA A 455 19.73 -5.77 -9.17
CA ALA A 455 19.63 -7.19 -8.84
C ALA A 455 18.32 -7.80 -9.33
N LYS A 456 17.21 -7.05 -9.23
CA LYS A 456 15.86 -7.48 -9.61
C LYS A 456 15.55 -7.32 -11.10
N SER A 457 16.29 -6.47 -11.81
CA SER A 457 16.09 -6.28 -13.25
C SER A 457 16.63 -7.49 -14.03
N PRO A 458 15.85 -8.06 -14.96
CA PRO A 458 16.34 -9.14 -15.83
C PRO A 458 17.48 -8.69 -16.74
N LYS A 459 17.52 -7.40 -17.12
CA LYS A 459 18.62 -6.77 -17.87
C LYS A 459 19.69 -6.15 -16.97
N LYS A 460 19.59 -6.37 -15.66
CA LYS A 460 20.43 -5.74 -14.63
C LYS A 460 20.50 -4.22 -14.84
N GLN A 461 19.38 -3.53 -14.91
CA GLN A 461 19.33 -2.06 -15.03
C GLN A 461 19.07 -1.42 -13.67
N ARG A 462 19.71 -0.28 -13.35
CA ARG A 462 19.29 0.63 -12.27
C ARG A 462 18.20 1.60 -12.76
N ILE A 463 17.66 2.45 -11.89
CA ILE A 463 16.53 3.35 -12.24
C ILE A 463 16.91 4.26 -13.41
N GLY A 464 18.10 4.87 -13.37
CA GLY A 464 18.59 5.70 -14.46
C GLY A 464 18.81 4.94 -15.77
N ASP A 465 19.22 3.66 -15.71
CA ASP A 465 19.44 2.84 -16.90
C ASP A 465 18.11 2.57 -17.63
N MET A 466 17.07 2.20 -16.86
CA MET A 466 15.72 1.93 -17.38
C MET A 466 15.09 3.19 -17.99
N ALA A 467 15.19 4.32 -17.29
CA ALA A 467 14.60 5.57 -17.75
C ALA A 467 15.24 6.09 -19.04
N ALA A 468 16.54 5.84 -19.20
CA ALA A 468 17.26 6.21 -20.41
C ALA A 468 17.17 5.16 -21.53
N GLY A 469 16.55 4.00 -21.32
CA GLY A 469 16.56 2.90 -22.29
C GLY A 469 17.98 2.44 -22.60
N THR A 470 18.77 2.21 -21.56
CA THR A 470 20.19 1.85 -21.65
C THR A 470 20.48 0.64 -20.80
N VAL A 471 21.46 -0.16 -21.20
CA VAL A 471 21.91 -1.34 -20.46
C VAL A 471 23.42 -1.27 -20.24
N VAL A 472 23.90 -1.96 -19.22
CA VAL A 472 25.33 -2.12 -18.97
C VAL A 472 25.72 -3.55 -19.29
N VAL A 473 26.70 -3.71 -20.18
CA VAL A 473 27.14 -5.01 -20.69
C VAL A 473 28.60 -5.28 -20.30
N GLU A 474 28.94 -6.55 -20.13
CA GLU A 474 30.34 -6.98 -20.01
C GLU A 474 31.03 -6.74 -21.36
N LYS A 475 32.28 -6.27 -21.31
CA LYS A 475 33.10 -6.00 -22.50
C LYS A 475 33.86 -7.24 -22.95
#